data_AF-A0A7L4PFJ6-F1
#
_entry.id   AF-A0A7L4PFJ6-F1
#
_cell.length_a   1.000
_cell.length_b   1.000
_cell.length_c   1.000
_cell.angle_alpha   90.00
_cell.angle_beta   90.00
_cell.angle_gamma   90.00
#
_symmetry.space_group_name_H-M   'P 1'
#
loop_
_entity.id
_entity.type
_entity.pdbx_description
1 polymer ?
#
loop_
_entity_poly.entity_id
_entity_poly.type
_entity_poly.pdbx_seq_one_letter_code
_entity_poly.pdbx_strand_id
1 'polypeptide(L)'
;MEFPKLLVIRYFSETLGMKFVGEEGDVLWFEDGLNKVAVDVYLSEVYEETELYKRVAALAGLNAAKTYLAVLPDGSAFVDPRFFKNQGIGLVLVDPAGGVEIKIYAKARQAQVPVVDVNKVAEAVKAAVLESLKAEIKGLEAALLDKLKKYVDQRLEEFRRQAASQAPTQPERQTEAPALDNEWVRILRSRSR
;
A
#
# COMPACT_ATOMS: atom_id res chain seq x y z
N MET A 1 26.83 22.00 -15.20
CA MET A 1 27.74 22.75 -14.29
C MET A 1 27.84 21.97 -12.99
N GLU A 2 28.63 20.89 -12.96
CA GLU A 2 28.63 19.95 -11.81
C GLU A 2 29.51 20.41 -10.64
N PHE A 3 30.59 21.14 -10.92
CA PHE A 3 31.58 21.51 -9.91
C PHE A 3 31.01 22.36 -8.76
N PRO A 4 30.22 23.43 -9.02
CA PRO A 4 29.62 24.19 -7.94
C PRO A 4 28.61 23.39 -7.09
N LYS A 5 27.85 22.46 -7.69
CA LYS A 5 26.97 21.53 -6.95
C LYS A 5 27.78 20.67 -6.00
N LEU A 6 28.92 20.12 -6.45
CA LEU A 6 29.83 19.35 -5.61
C LEU A 6 30.40 20.18 -4.45
N LEU A 7 30.69 21.47 -4.66
CA LEU A 7 31.13 22.36 -3.57
C LEU A 7 30.04 22.50 -2.50
N VAL A 8 28.77 22.65 -2.89
CA VAL A 8 27.64 22.70 -1.95
C VAL A 8 27.52 21.39 -1.17
N ILE A 9 27.56 20.24 -1.86
CA ILE A 9 27.51 18.92 -1.22
C ILE A 9 28.63 18.77 -0.20
N ARG A 10 29.86 19.12 -0.61
CA ARG A 10 31.04 19.05 0.24
C ARG A 10 30.92 19.95 1.47
N TYR A 11 30.49 21.20 1.29
CA TYR A 11 30.32 22.13 2.39
C TYR A 11 29.27 21.66 3.41
N PHE A 12 28.10 21.22 2.94
CA PHE A 12 27.04 20.74 3.83
C PHE A 12 27.38 19.43 4.53
N SER A 13 28.17 18.55 3.88
CA SER A 13 28.57 17.28 4.48
C SER A 13 29.80 17.36 5.37
N GLU A 14 30.89 17.96 4.90
CA GLU A 14 32.15 18.04 5.64
C GLU A 14 32.14 19.15 6.69
N THR A 15 31.62 20.35 6.35
CA THR A 15 31.66 21.50 7.26
C THR A 15 30.50 21.48 8.26
N LEU A 16 29.29 21.17 7.79
CA LEU A 16 28.08 21.15 8.64
C LEU A 16 27.76 19.75 9.19
N GLY A 17 28.45 18.70 8.75
CA GLY A 17 28.26 17.34 9.25
C GLY A 17 26.96 16.68 8.79
N MET A 18 26.29 17.21 7.76
CA MET A 18 25.01 16.67 7.28
C MET A 18 25.23 15.48 6.34
N LYS A 19 24.35 14.48 6.42
CA LYS A 19 24.44 13.32 5.52
C LYS A 19 23.75 13.62 4.20
N PHE A 20 24.47 13.53 3.08
CA PHE A 20 23.87 13.65 1.76
C PHE A 20 23.00 12.43 1.45
N VAL A 21 21.75 12.65 1.03
CA VAL A 21 20.77 11.60 0.74
C VAL A 21 20.62 11.38 -0.76
N GLY A 22 20.59 12.46 -1.53
CA GLY A 22 20.40 12.40 -2.98
C GLY A 22 20.03 13.75 -3.57
N GLU A 23 19.74 13.72 -4.86
CA GLU A 23 19.41 14.87 -5.68
C GLU A 23 18.07 14.64 -6.40
N GLU A 24 17.21 15.66 -6.39
CA GLU A 24 15.95 15.68 -7.11
C GLU A 24 15.89 16.96 -7.96
N GLY A 25 16.25 16.83 -9.24
CA GLY A 25 16.35 17.98 -10.14
C GLY A 25 17.47 18.93 -9.73
N ASP A 26 17.11 20.17 -9.36
CA ASP A 26 18.06 21.18 -8.87
C ASP A 26 18.21 21.18 -7.35
N VAL A 27 17.41 20.37 -6.64
CA VAL A 27 17.37 20.33 -5.18
C VAL A 27 18.22 19.19 -4.64
N LEU A 28 19.16 19.54 -3.76
CA LEU A 28 19.99 18.62 -3.01
C LEU A 28 19.38 18.34 -1.64
N TRP A 29 19.28 17.07 -1.28
CA TRP A 29 18.69 16.61 -0.03
C TRP A 29 19.75 16.13 0.96
N PHE A 30 19.64 16.62 2.19
CA PHE A 30 20.51 16.26 3.30
C PHE A 30 19.71 15.88 4.55
N GLU A 31 20.32 15.06 5.40
CA GLU A 31 19.85 14.68 6.72
C GLU A 31 20.74 15.30 7.80
N ASP A 32 20.12 16.10 8.67
CA ASP A 32 20.72 16.68 9.89
C ASP A 32 20.06 16.00 11.10
N GLY A 33 20.50 14.77 11.39
CA GLY A 33 19.87 13.90 12.38
C GLY A 33 18.47 13.45 11.94
N LEU A 34 17.43 13.90 12.67
CA LEU A 34 16.03 13.64 12.33
C LEU A 34 15.43 14.68 11.37
N ASN A 35 16.17 15.74 11.07
CA ASN A 35 15.70 16.85 10.25
C ASN A 35 16.12 16.65 8.79
N LYS A 36 15.16 16.85 7.87
CA LYS A 36 15.47 16.94 6.44
C LYS A 36 15.86 18.36 6.08
N VAL A 37 16.93 18.52 5.33
CA VAL A 37 17.43 19.81 4.82
C VAL A 37 17.42 19.77 3.30
N ALA A 38 16.85 20.79 2.67
CA ALA A 38 16.82 20.92 1.22
C ALA A 38 17.62 22.14 0.79
N VAL A 39 18.43 22.00 -0.27
CA VAL A 39 19.23 23.08 -0.84
C VAL A 39 18.94 23.14 -2.34
N ASP A 40 18.21 24.15 -2.81
CA ASP A 40 18.01 24.38 -4.25
C ASP A 40 19.22 25.10 -4.83
N VAL A 41 19.82 24.54 -5.88
CA VAL A 41 21.03 25.07 -6.51
C VAL A 41 20.66 25.80 -7.79
N TYR A 42 20.63 27.13 -7.73
CA TYR A 42 20.31 27.99 -8.86
C TYR A 42 21.51 28.84 -9.26
N LEU A 43 22.28 28.30 -10.20
CA LEU A 43 23.52 28.89 -10.71
C LEU A 43 23.28 29.33 -12.15
N SER A 44 22.90 30.60 -12.30
CA SER A 44 22.69 31.23 -13.60
C SER A 44 23.72 32.33 -13.80
N GLU A 45 24.20 32.52 -15.02
CA GLU A 45 25.02 33.69 -15.36
C GLU A 45 24.19 34.97 -15.40
N VAL A 46 22.89 34.84 -15.69
CA VAL A 46 21.92 35.95 -15.72
C VAL A 46 20.82 35.65 -14.72
N TYR A 47 20.72 36.46 -13.69
CA TYR A 47 19.69 36.33 -12.67
C TYR A 47 18.48 37.20 -13.00
N GLU A 48 17.30 36.57 -13.00
CA GLU A 48 16.04 37.29 -12.99
C GLU A 48 15.42 37.24 -11.60
N GLU A 49 15.05 38.41 -11.08
CA GLU A 49 14.42 38.53 -9.76
C GLU A 49 13.15 37.67 -9.67
N THR A 50 12.33 37.68 -10.72
CA THR A 50 11.09 36.92 -10.79
C THR A 50 11.32 35.40 -10.69
N GLU A 51 12.36 34.88 -11.35
CA GLU A 51 12.69 33.45 -11.30
C GLU A 51 13.23 33.05 -9.92
N LEU A 52 14.06 33.91 -9.33
CA LEU A 52 14.63 33.68 -8.01
C LEU A 52 13.52 33.54 -6.97
N TYR A 53 12.55 34.45 -6.96
CA TYR A 53 11.42 34.36 -6.02
C TYR A 53 10.45 33.21 -6.33
N LYS A 54 10.30 32.77 -7.58
CA LYS A 54 9.56 31.54 -7.91
C LYS A 54 10.22 30.31 -7.29
N ARG A 55 11.56 30.20 -7.35
CA ARG A 55 12.31 29.12 -6.70
C ARG A 55 12.21 29.18 -5.19
N VAL A 56 12.27 30.37 -4.61
CA VAL A 56 12.06 30.58 -3.16
C VAL A 56 10.66 30.14 -2.74
N ALA A 57 9.63 30.42 -3.55
CA ALA A 57 8.27 29.94 -3.29
C ALA A 57 8.17 28.41 -3.39
N ALA A 58 8.84 27.78 -4.37
CA ALA A 58 8.91 26.32 -4.49
C ALA A 58 9.61 25.69 -3.27
N LEU A 59 10.75 26.23 -2.84
CA LEU A 59 11.44 25.85 -1.60
C LEU A 59 10.54 26.00 -0.37
N ALA A 60 9.68 27.01 -0.34
CA ALA A 60 8.77 27.22 0.76
C ALA A 60 7.74 26.08 0.92
N GLY A 61 7.36 25.44 -0.19
CA GLY A 61 6.43 24.31 -0.22
C GLY A 61 7.05 22.94 0.05
N LEU A 62 8.38 22.83 0.14
CA LEU A 62 9.04 21.55 0.39
C LEU A 62 8.88 21.09 1.84
N ASN A 63 8.71 19.78 2.03
CA ASN A 63 8.68 19.15 3.35
C ASN A 63 10.10 18.94 3.90
N ALA A 64 10.78 20.05 4.18
CA ALA A 64 12.10 20.09 4.81
C ALA A 64 12.07 20.98 6.06
N ALA A 65 12.81 20.58 7.09
CA ALA A 65 12.97 21.34 8.32
C ALA A 65 13.79 22.62 8.12
N LYS A 66 14.80 22.60 7.24
CA LYS A 66 15.55 23.78 6.82
C LYS A 66 15.66 23.80 5.30
N THR A 67 15.48 24.97 4.71
CA THR A 67 15.57 25.15 3.26
C THR A 67 16.56 26.27 2.94
N TYR A 68 17.41 26.02 1.95
CA TYR A 68 18.43 26.95 1.50
C TYR A 68 18.33 27.14 -0.02
N LEU A 69 18.63 28.35 -0.47
CA LEU A 69 18.87 28.65 -1.88
C LEU A 69 20.36 28.93 -2.08
N ALA A 70 20.99 28.18 -2.96
CA ALA A 70 22.38 28.36 -3.35
C ALA A 70 22.47 29.12 -4.68
N VAL A 71 23.15 30.26 -4.67
CA VAL A 71 23.33 31.15 -5.84
C VAL A 71 24.79 31.58 -5.99
N LEU A 72 25.17 32.04 -7.17
CA LEU A 72 26.43 32.73 -7.38
C LEU A 72 26.43 34.09 -6.65
N PRO A 73 27.61 34.67 -6.37
CA PRO A 73 27.72 35.97 -5.69
C PRO A 73 26.88 37.09 -6.36
N ASP A 74 26.79 37.10 -7.68
CA ASP A 74 26.02 38.07 -8.46
C ASP A 74 24.51 37.98 -8.20
N GLY A 75 24.00 36.76 -8.00
CA GLY A 75 22.60 36.51 -7.65
C GLY A 75 22.21 37.10 -6.29
N SER A 76 23.19 37.33 -5.40
CA SER A 76 22.92 37.89 -4.07
C SER A 76 22.44 39.33 -4.09
N ALA A 77 22.67 40.08 -5.18
CA ALA A 77 22.18 41.45 -5.34
C ALA A 77 20.65 41.52 -5.54
N PHE A 78 20.03 40.43 -6.02
CA PHE A 78 18.59 40.35 -6.30
C PHE A 78 17.78 39.82 -5.10
N VAL A 79 18.46 39.49 -4.00
CA VAL A 79 17.85 38.89 -2.82
C VAL A 79 17.56 39.97 -1.78
N ASP A 80 16.29 40.11 -1.37
CA ASP A 80 15.94 40.88 -0.17
C ASP A 80 16.18 40.02 1.10
N PRO A 81 17.15 40.39 1.96
CA PRO A 81 17.43 39.64 3.19
C PRO A 81 16.26 39.61 4.17
N ARG A 82 15.40 40.64 4.18
CA ARG A 82 14.22 40.68 5.06
C ARG A 82 13.19 39.65 4.61
N PHE A 83 12.97 39.55 3.30
CA PHE A 83 12.06 38.55 2.74
C PHE A 83 12.51 37.12 3.09
N PHE A 84 13.79 36.80 2.87
CA PHE A 84 14.34 35.47 3.17
C PHE A 84 14.22 35.10 4.65
N LYS A 85 14.53 36.05 5.55
CA LYS A 85 14.35 35.85 7.00
C LYS A 85 12.89 35.64 7.38
N ASN A 86 11.95 36.37 6.78
CA ASN A 86 10.52 36.22 7.03
C ASN A 86 9.99 34.87 6.54
N GLN A 87 10.45 34.39 5.39
CA GLN A 87 10.11 33.06 4.84
C GLN A 87 10.88 31.91 5.53
N GLY A 88 11.88 32.24 6.35
CA GLY A 88 12.74 31.26 7.01
C GLY A 88 13.65 30.49 6.04
N ILE A 89 13.96 31.06 4.87
CA ILE A 89 14.81 30.45 3.85
C ILE A 89 16.24 30.98 4.00
N GLY A 90 17.21 30.07 3.99
CA GLY A 90 18.62 30.42 4.02
C GLY A 90 19.16 30.79 2.64
N LEU A 91 20.19 31.63 2.62
CA LEU A 91 20.91 32.00 1.41
C LEU A 91 22.34 31.51 1.51
N VAL A 92 22.76 30.74 0.51
CA VAL A 92 24.11 30.20 0.37
C VAL A 92 24.72 30.82 -0.88
N LEU A 93 25.92 31.35 -0.74
CA LEU A 93 26.73 31.76 -1.86
C LEU A 93 27.70 30.68 -2.24
N VAL A 94 27.78 30.42 -3.54
CA VAL A 94 28.70 29.46 -4.11
C VAL A 94 29.62 30.23 -5.04
N ASP A 95 30.85 30.46 -4.58
CA ASP A 95 31.92 30.98 -5.41
C ASP A 95 32.80 29.80 -5.88
N PRO A 96 32.86 29.50 -7.18
CA PRO A 96 33.72 28.45 -7.71
C PRO A 96 35.20 28.63 -7.36
N ALA A 97 35.66 29.86 -7.12
CA ALA A 97 37.03 30.17 -6.73
C ALA A 97 37.21 30.32 -5.21
N GLY A 98 36.21 30.89 -4.53
CA GLY A 98 36.24 31.24 -3.10
C GLY A 98 35.60 30.22 -2.15
N GLY A 99 34.90 29.22 -2.67
CA GLY A 99 34.20 28.20 -1.88
C GLY A 99 32.74 28.54 -1.60
N VAL A 100 32.19 27.99 -0.51
CA VAL A 100 30.76 28.12 -0.17
C VAL A 100 30.60 28.84 1.17
N GLU A 101 29.70 29.82 1.22
CA GLU A 101 29.42 30.62 2.41
C GLU A 101 27.92 30.79 2.65
N ILE A 102 27.48 30.70 3.90
CA ILE A 102 26.08 30.97 4.27
C ILE A 102 25.93 32.45 4.68
N LYS A 103 25.29 33.25 3.81
CA LYS A 103 24.96 34.65 4.11
C LYS A 103 23.74 34.80 5.03
N ILE A 104 22.74 33.95 4.85
CA ILE A 104 21.51 33.96 5.65
C ILE A 104 21.26 32.54 6.14
N TYR A 105 21.18 32.37 7.45
CA TYR A 105 20.85 31.08 8.04
C TYR A 105 19.35 30.80 7.91
N ALA A 106 19.02 29.61 7.43
CA ALA A 106 17.63 29.14 7.37
C ALA A 106 17.05 29.01 8.78
N LYS A 107 15.78 29.39 8.94
CA LYS A 107 15.07 29.18 10.19
C LYS A 107 14.51 27.76 10.18
N ALA A 108 14.78 26.99 11.23
CA ALA A 108 14.18 25.67 11.39
C ALA A 108 12.65 25.84 11.42
N ARG A 109 12.00 25.27 10.41
CA ARG A 109 10.55 25.13 10.38
C ARG A 109 10.23 23.88 11.17
N GLN A 110 9.17 23.94 11.96
CA GLN A 110 8.53 22.70 12.36
C GLN A 110 8.09 22.06 11.05
N ALA A 111 8.73 20.95 10.68
CA ALA A 111 8.24 20.13 9.60
C ALA A 111 6.75 19.97 9.88
N GLN A 112 5.90 20.41 8.95
CA GLN A 112 4.54 19.96 8.97
C GLN A 112 4.66 18.47 8.74
N VAL A 113 4.77 17.70 9.82
CA VAL A 113 4.48 16.29 9.81
C VAL A 113 3.13 16.27 9.11
N PRO A 114 3.03 15.74 7.88
CA PRO A 114 1.72 15.60 7.29
C PRO A 114 0.98 14.84 8.38
N VAL A 115 -0.08 15.43 8.90
CA VAL A 115 -0.95 14.76 9.86
C VAL A 115 -1.56 13.65 9.02
N VAL A 116 -0.82 12.56 8.89
CA VAL A 116 -1.33 11.29 8.40
C VAL A 116 -2.35 11.00 9.45
N ASP A 117 -3.59 11.27 9.10
CA ASP A 117 -4.73 11.03 9.94
C ASP A 117 -4.76 9.51 10.10
N VAL A 118 -4.08 9.02 11.14
CA VAL A 118 -3.82 7.59 11.37
C VAL A 118 -5.16 6.84 11.38
N ASN A 119 -6.22 7.52 11.78
CA ASN A 119 -7.59 7.04 11.71
C ASN A 119 -8.05 6.78 10.27
N LYS A 120 -7.79 7.67 9.32
CA LYS A 120 -8.15 7.46 7.89
C LYS A 120 -7.37 6.32 7.26
N VAL A 121 -6.08 6.20 7.58
CA VAL A 121 -5.26 5.07 7.10
C VAL A 121 -5.72 3.77 7.74
N ALA A 122 -6.00 3.76 9.04
CA ALA A 122 -6.53 2.60 9.74
C ALA A 122 -7.91 2.19 9.22
N GLU A 123 -8.78 3.14 8.89
CA GLU A 123 -10.09 2.86 8.27
C GLU A 123 -9.95 2.30 6.86
N ALA A 124 -9.05 2.84 6.03
CA ALA A 124 -8.77 2.32 4.70
C ALA A 124 -8.23 0.88 4.75
N VAL A 125 -7.31 0.59 5.68
CA VAL A 125 -6.78 -0.76 5.89
C VAL A 125 -7.86 -1.71 6.41
N LYS A 126 -8.68 -1.30 7.37
CA LYS A 126 -9.81 -2.11 7.86
C LYS A 126 -10.81 -2.42 6.75
N ALA A 127 -11.13 -1.44 5.90
CA ALA A 127 -12.04 -1.62 4.78
C ALA A 127 -11.49 -2.63 3.77
N ALA A 128 -10.20 -2.50 3.39
CA ALA A 128 -9.55 -3.44 2.48
C ALA A 128 -9.50 -4.88 3.03
N VAL A 129 -9.18 -5.03 4.32
CA VAL A 129 -9.14 -6.35 4.98
C VAL A 129 -10.54 -6.97 5.11
N LEU A 130 -11.56 -6.17 5.40
CA LEU A 130 -12.94 -6.66 5.45
C LEU A 130 -13.45 -7.09 4.07
N GLU A 131 -13.04 -6.39 3.01
CA GLU A 131 -13.40 -6.75 1.64
C GLU A 131 -12.73 -8.05 1.20
N SER A 132 -11.43 -8.23 1.51
CA SER A 132 -10.72 -9.48 1.20
C SER A 132 -11.30 -10.67 1.98
N LEU A 133 -11.60 -10.50 3.28
CA LEU A 133 -12.24 -11.53 4.10
C LEU A 133 -13.62 -11.93 3.57
N LYS A 134 -14.43 -10.96 3.12
CA LYS A 134 -15.74 -11.25 2.52
C LYS A 134 -15.61 -12.02 1.21
N ALA A 135 -14.61 -11.71 0.39
CA ALA A 135 -14.36 -12.43 -0.85
C ALA A 135 -13.92 -13.88 -0.58
N GLU A 136 -13.03 -14.10 0.40
CA GLU A 136 -12.59 -15.43 0.80
C GLU A 136 -13.72 -16.28 1.39
N ILE A 137 -14.57 -15.70 2.25
CA ILE A 137 -15.73 -16.42 2.83
C ILE A 137 -16.68 -16.87 1.73
N LYS A 138 -17.01 -16.00 0.77
CA LYS A 138 -17.86 -16.38 -0.37
C LYS A 138 -17.23 -17.46 -1.23
N GLY A 139 -15.91 -17.41 -1.43
CA GLY A 139 -15.17 -18.45 -2.13
C GLY A 139 -15.23 -19.80 -1.41
N LEU A 140 -15.08 -19.79 -0.08
CA LEU A 140 -15.20 -20.99 0.76
C LEU A 140 -16.63 -21.54 0.76
N GLU A 141 -17.65 -20.70 0.88
CA GLU A 141 -19.06 -21.11 0.81
C GLU A 141 -19.38 -21.78 -0.53
N ALA A 142 -18.94 -21.19 -1.64
CA ALA A 142 -19.12 -21.77 -2.97
C ALA A 142 -18.41 -23.12 -3.11
N ALA A 143 -17.17 -23.23 -2.61
CA ALA A 143 -16.41 -24.47 -2.63
C ALA A 143 -17.05 -25.57 -1.75
N LEU A 144 -17.64 -25.19 -0.62
CA LEU A 144 -18.29 -26.12 0.31
C LEU A 144 -19.61 -26.62 -0.27
N LEU A 145 -20.42 -25.73 -0.85
CA LEU A 145 -21.64 -26.08 -1.58
C LEU A 145 -21.36 -27.00 -2.76
N ASP A 146 -20.31 -26.74 -3.55
CA ASP A 146 -19.96 -27.57 -4.70
C ASP A 146 -19.47 -28.97 -4.28
N LYS A 147 -18.67 -29.06 -3.20
CA LYS A 147 -18.28 -30.35 -2.61
C LYS A 147 -19.48 -31.13 -2.09
N LEU A 148 -20.43 -30.46 -1.43
CA LEU A 148 -21.61 -31.09 -0.86
C LEU A 148 -22.55 -31.58 -1.97
N LYS A 149 -22.73 -30.79 -3.03
CA LYS A 149 -23.48 -31.19 -4.22
C LYS A 149 -22.87 -32.42 -4.89
N LYS A 150 -21.55 -32.42 -5.13
CA LYS A 150 -20.83 -33.57 -5.69
C LYS A 150 -20.99 -34.82 -4.82
N TYR A 151 -20.90 -34.67 -3.49
CA TYR A 151 -21.09 -35.79 -2.57
C TYR A 151 -22.52 -36.35 -2.62
N VAL A 152 -23.53 -35.48 -2.64
CA VAL A 152 -24.94 -35.89 -2.76
C VAL A 152 -25.20 -36.57 -4.10
N ASP A 153 -24.73 -35.99 -5.21
CA ASP A 153 -24.89 -36.56 -6.55
C ASP A 153 -24.22 -37.94 -6.63
N GLN A 154 -23.00 -38.08 -6.09
CA GLN A 154 -22.27 -39.35 -6.05
C GLN A 154 -23.00 -40.40 -5.21
N ARG A 155 -23.54 -40.04 -4.04
CA ARG A 155 -24.37 -40.94 -3.22
C ARG A 155 -25.66 -41.32 -3.92
N LEU A 156 -26.32 -40.39 -4.61
CA LEU A 156 -27.57 -40.63 -5.30
C LEU A 156 -27.36 -41.53 -6.53
N GLU A 157 -26.22 -41.41 -7.21
CA GLU A 157 -25.77 -42.36 -8.24
C GLU A 157 -25.43 -43.73 -7.66
N GLU A 158 -24.75 -43.81 -6.52
CA GLU A 158 -24.49 -45.08 -5.82
C GLU A 158 -25.80 -45.79 -5.43
N PHE A 159 -26.77 -45.06 -4.88
CA PHE A 159 -28.10 -45.61 -4.55
C PHE A 159 -28.86 -46.04 -5.81
N ARG A 160 -28.82 -45.26 -6.89
CA ARG A 160 -29.45 -45.64 -8.17
C ARG A 160 -28.78 -46.87 -8.77
N ARG A 161 -27.45 -46.98 -8.70
CA ARG A 161 -26.71 -48.17 -9.14
C ARG A 161 -27.06 -49.39 -8.29
N GLN A 162 -27.14 -49.24 -6.97
CA GLN A 162 -27.55 -50.30 -6.05
C GLN A 162 -29.00 -50.75 -6.30
N ALA A 163 -29.92 -49.80 -6.52
CA ALA A 163 -31.31 -50.08 -6.86
C ALA A 163 -31.45 -50.74 -8.26
N ALA A 164 -30.62 -50.35 -9.24
CA ALA A 164 -30.59 -50.98 -10.55
C ALA A 164 -29.95 -52.38 -10.53
N SER A 165 -28.98 -52.63 -9.65
CA SER A 165 -28.43 -53.97 -9.40
C SER A 165 -29.35 -54.88 -8.58
N GLN A 166 -30.43 -54.34 -8.00
CA GLN A 166 -31.55 -55.09 -7.42
C GLN A 166 -32.76 -55.13 -8.37
N ALA A 167 -32.53 -55.27 -9.68
CA ALA A 167 -33.59 -55.65 -10.60
C ALA A 167 -34.05 -57.09 -10.27
N PRO A 168 -35.35 -57.35 -10.06
CA PRO A 168 -35.83 -58.66 -9.63
C PRO A 168 -35.68 -59.70 -10.75
N THR A 169 -35.03 -60.82 -10.42
CA THR A 169 -35.13 -62.07 -11.15
C THR A 169 -36.60 -62.50 -11.18
N GLN A 170 -37.17 -62.70 -12.37
CA GLN A 170 -38.50 -63.32 -12.52
C GLN A 170 -38.46 -64.73 -11.89
N PRO A 171 -39.37 -65.08 -10.96
CA PRO A 171 -39.60 -66.47 -10.63
C PRO A 171 -40.49 -67.10 -11.68
N GLU A 172 -40.07 -68.26 -12.17
CA GLU A 172 -40.80 -69.16 -13.05
C GLU A 172 -42.20 -69.49 -12.50
N ARG A 173 -43.16 -69.63 -13.41
CA ARG A 173 -44.45 -70.27 -13.11
C ARG A 173 -44.23 -71.70 -12.66
N GLN A 174 -44.57 -72.02 -11.41
CA GLN A 174 -44.88 -73.38 -10.97
C GLN A 174 -46.12 -73.40 -10.07
N THR A 175 -47.20 -73.88 -10.67
CA THR A 175 -48.19 -74.85 -10.15
C THR A 175 -48.88 -74.58 -8.80
N GLU A 176 -50.19 -74.35 -8.86
CA GLU A 176 -51.12 -74.47 -7.73
C GLU A 176 -51.18 -75.93 -7.21
N ALA A 177 -50.96 -76.12 -5.90
CA ALA A 177 -51.42 -77.27 -5.11
C ALA A 177 -51.35 -76.92 -3.59
N PRO A 178 -52.17 -77.56 -2.74
CA PRO A 178 -53.05 -76.86 -1.79
C PRO A 178 -52.43 -76.57 -0.42
N ALA A 179 -52.85 -75.44 0.16
CA ALA A 179 -52.59 -75.05 1.54
C ALA A 179 -53.41 -75.87 2.55
N LEU A 180 -53.13 -77.17 2.67
CA LEU A 180 -53.81 -78.07 3.62
C LEU A 180 -52.97 -78.49 4.83
N ASP A 181 -51.66 -78.22 4.87
CA ASP A 181 -50.78 -78.61 5.99
C ASP A 181 -50.13 -77.41 6.69
N ASN A 182 -50.94 -76.41 7.06
CA ASN A 182 -50.48 -75.37 7.95
C ASN A 182 -51.32 -75.41 9.23
N GLU A 183 -50.74 -75.94 10.31
CA GLU A 183 -51.42 -76.13 11.61
C GLU A 183 -52.01 -74.82 12.16
N TRP A 184 -51.40 -73.69 11.79
CA TRP A 184 -51.88 -72.34 12.10
C TRP A 184 -53.27 -72.04 11.53
N VAL A 185 -53.63 -72.62 10.37
CA VAL A 185 -54.95 -72.46 9.74
C VAL A 185 -56.01 -73.32 10.43
N ARG A 186 -55.64 -74.49 11.01
CA ARG A 186 -56.57 -75.30 11.82
C ARG A 186 -56.93 -74.60 13.12
N ILE A 187 -55.96 -73.97 13.79
CA ILE A 187 -56.17 -73.23 15.05
C ILE A 187 -57.10 -72.03 14.84
N LEU A 188 -56.97 -71.33 13.70
CA LEU A 188 -57.84 -70.20 13.38
C LEU A 188 -59.28 -70.61 13.07
N ARG A 189 -59.50 -71.78 12.44
CA ARG A 189 -60.87 -72.28 12.16
C ARG A 189 -61.56 -72.90 13.37
N SER A 190 -60.84 -73.47 14.34
CA SER A 190 -61.45 -74.05 15.55
C SER A 190 -62.02 -73.00 16.51
N ARG A 191 -61.71 -71.71 16.30
CA ARG A 191 -62.13 -70.60 17.16
C ARG A 191 -63.29 -69.78 16.59
N SER A 192 -63.79 -70.12 15.40
CA SER A 192 -64.89 -69.40 14.73
C SER A 192 -66.18 -70.21 14.60
N ARG A 193 -66.48 -71.09 15.56
CA ARG A 193 -67.82 -71.65 15.76
C ARG A 193 -68.27 -71.46 17.20
#